data_AF-A0A317WZM4-F1
#
_entry.id   AF-A0A317WZM4-F1
#
_cell.length_a   1.000
_cell.length_b   1.000
_cell.length_c   1.000
_cell.angle_alpha   90.00
_cell.angle_beta   90.00
_cell.angle_gamma   90.00
#
_symmetry.space_group_name_H-M   'P 1'
#
loop_
_entity.id
_entity.type
_entity.pdbx_description
1 polymer ?
#
loop_
_entity_poly.entity_id
_entity_poly.type
_entity_poly.pdbx_seq_one_letter_code
_entity_poly.pdbx_strand_id
1 'polypeptide(L)'
;MDMRNALPLFYLPAVKKVTAYNVHQSMHPDPIAFETPSVPHATRPVTAIDIRGAQNIRGVPAWIAACDNLEIFKLSYGLYTPYNIKNLSSLAYQTYTHSLISPRQCDIKQLRGYLLPCRHTLKTLSLTYESTWQISRDFALTRRRLEDYQTEEPFGSFKEFEVLEELHIRHWNIISQVHPPVNLDDYPIPFLVEDGLENPPAPSDFNSDSDLDLDPSSDFDVDRALASCSIEEQGVYVDPDVEKDQIETQEMCAEDDDDHWTADEFLGEILPSSLKHLCIHEIVNRQFFPLLSNLGRLVDERDTYVPQLEKIGFELSPCKIKDLFDPEKRFTAFVEKCGRKNVRVSFHGLPARWDHAHLFPERVR
;
A
#
# COMPACT_ATOMS: atom_id res chain seq x y z
N MET A 1 -12.48 9.08 -9.94
CA MET A 1 -12.50 10.52 -10.34
C MET A 1 -11.09 10.92 -10.76
N ASP A 2 -10.92 11.70 -11.84
CA ASP A 2 -9.61 12.27 -12.20
C ASP A 2 -9.22 13.36 -11.20
N MET A 3 -7.98 13.30 -10.68
CA MET A 3 -7.46 14.27 -9.72
C MET A 3 -7.56 15.72 -10.19
N ARG A 4 -7.36 15.97 -11.49
CA ARG A 4 -7.34 17.32 -12.05
C ARG A 4 -8.68 18.03 -11.89
N ASN A 5 -9.79 17.28 -11.91
CA ASN A 5 -11.13 17.83 -11.80
C ASN A 5 -11.44 18.39 -10.39
N ALA A 6 -10.68 17.97 -9.37
CA ALA A 6 -10.85 18.46 -8.00
C ALA A 6 -10.01 19.72 -7.71
N LEU A 7 -9.08 20.09 -8.58
CA LEU A 7 -8.15 21.21 -8.34
C LEU A 7 -8.85 22.55 -8.04
N PRO A 8 -9.99 22.91 -8.68
CA PRO A 8 -10.72 24.14 -8.33
C PRO A 8 -11.15 24.22 -6.86
N LEU A 9 -11.37 23.08 -6.19
CA LEU A 9 -11.79 23.04 -4.79
C LEU A 9 -10.73 23.59 -3.84
N PHE A 10 -9.44 23.53 -4.24
CA PHE A 10 -8.33 24.01 -3.43
C PHE A 10 -8.26 25.53 -3.30
N TYR A 11 -8.98 26.25 -4.18
CA TYR A 11 -9.01 27.70 -4.24
C TYR A 11 -10.29 28.30 -3.63
N LEU A 12 -11.18 27.46 -3.09
CA LEU A 12 -12.41 27.91 -2.45
C LEU A 12 -12.13 28.34 -1.01
N PRO A 13 -12.41 29.60 -0.60
CA PRO A 13 -12.01 30.13 0.72
C PRO A 13 -12.48 29.34 1.95
N ALA A 14 -13.59 28.62 1.84
CA ALA A 14 -14.15 27.83 2.93
C ALA A 14 -13.62 26.38 3.00
N VAL A 15 -12.90 25.91 1.97
CA VAL A 15 -12.48 24.50 1.87
C VAL A 15 -11.13 24.33 2.54
N LYS A 16 -11.13 23.75 3.75
CA LYS A 16 -9.88 23.48 4.50
C LYS A 16 -9.34 22.06 4.34
N LYS A 17 -10.21 21.14 3.92
CA LYS A 17 -9.89 19.72 3.83
C LYS A 17 -10.48 19.13 2.55
N VAL A 18 -9.67 18.34 1.85
CA VAL A 18 -10.09 17.54 0.71
C VAL A 18 -9.90 16.08 1.04
N THR A 19 -10.98 15.30 0.97
CA THR A 19 -10.91 13.84 1.04
C THR A 19 -11.38 13.25 -0.27
N ALA A 20 -10.60 12.34 -0.83
CA ALA A 20 -10.89 11.71 -2.10
C ALA A 20 -10.72 10.19 -1.99
N TYR A 21 -11.61 9.45 -2.65
CA TYR A 21 -11.65 7.99 -2.62
C TYR A 21 -11.53 7.44 -4.03
N ASN A 22 -10.83 6.32 -4.18
CA ASN A 22 -10.68 5.58 -5.43
C ASN A 22 -10.26 6.50 -6.58
N VAL A 23 -9.25 7.30 -6.28
CA VAL A 23 -8.77 8.32 -7.20
C VAL A 23 -7.83 7.64 -8.19
N HIS A 24 -8.12 7.83 -9.48
CA HIS A 24 -7.35 7.26 -10.57
C HIS A 24 -7.10 8.35 -11.59
N GLN A 25 -5.83 8.53 -11.97
CA GLN A 25 -5.49 9.34 -13.12
C GLN A 25 -5.35 8.45 -14.36
N SER A 26 -6.15 8.76 -15.39
CA SER A 26 -6.04 8.14 -16.70
C SER A 26 -4.60 8.24 -17.21
N MET A 27 -4.08 7.16 -17.79
CA MET A 27 -2.78 7.19 -18.47
C MET A 27 -2.81 8.03 -19.75
N HIS A 28 -4.01 8.29 -20.29
CA HIS A 28 -4.17 9.17 -21.42
C HIS A 28 -3.99 10.63 -20.97
N PRO A 29 -3.06 11.38 -21.57
CA PRO A 29 -2.97 12.80 -21.33
C PRO A 29 -4.24 13.43 -21.88
N ASP A 30 -5.24 13.68 -21.04
CA ASP A 30 -6.36 14.49 -21.51
C ASP A 30 -5.81 15.87 -21.89
N PRO A 31 -6.12 16.35 -23.10
CA PRO A 31 -5.64 17.63 -23.61
C PRO A 31 -6.21 18.83 -22.86
N ILE A 32 -7.21 18.61 -21.99
CA ILE A 32 -7.78 19.65 -21.14
C ILE A 32 -6.86 19.80 -19.92
N ALA A 33 -5.72 20.47 -20.13
CA ALA A 33 -5.04 21.11 -19.04
C ALA A 33 -6.06 22.07 -18.42
N PHE A 34 -6.42 21.85 -17.15
CA PHE A 34 -7.01 22.91 -16.37
C PHE A 34 -5.92 23.96 -16.28
N GLU A 35 -5.93 24.91 -17.21
CA GLU A 35 -5.16 26.11 -17.03
C GLU A 35 -5.58 26.62 -15.64
N THR A 36 -4.63 27.11 -14.87
CA THR A 36 -4.90 27.78 -13.60
C THR A 36 -5.12 29.28 -13.82
N PRO A 37 -5.87 29.81 -14.83
CA PRO A 37 -5.89 31.23 -15.06
C PRO A 37 -6.74 31.84 -13.95
N SER A 38 -6.05 32.56 -13.08
CA SER A 38 -6.56 33.69 -12.30
C SER A 38 -7.96 33.48 -11.73
N VAL A 39 -8.15 32.53 -10.80
CA VAL A 39 -9.24 32.70 -9.84
C VAL A 39 -8.87 33.95 -9.03
N PRO A 40 -9.54 35.10 -9.23
CA PRO A 40 -9.16 36.32 -8.55
C PRO A 40 -9.44 36.12 -7.06
N HIS A 41 -8.50 36.43 -6.18
CA HIS A 41 -8.61 36.17 -4.74
C HIS A 41 -8.62 34.68 -4.37
N ALA A 42 -7.92 33.85 -5.15
CA ALA A 42 -7.58 32.48 -4.80
C ALA A 42 -6.85 32.45 -3.46
N THR A 43 -7.59 32.32 -2.37
CA THR A 43 -7.03 31.86 -1.11
C THR A 43 -6.76 30.38 -1.31
N ARG A 44 -5.62 29.87 -0.84
CA ARG A 44 -5.27 28.45 -0.86
C ARG A 44 -5.45 27.86 0.55
N PRO A 45 -6.68 27.84 1.09
CA PRO A 45 -6.94 27.56 2.51
C PRO A 45 -6.85 26.08 2.86
N VAL A 46 -6.66 25.17 1.90
CA VAL A 46 -6.59 23.74 2.17
C VAL A 46 -5.33 23.44 2.97
N THR A 47 -5.54 22.91 4.18
CA THR A 47 -4.47 22.48 5.08
C THR A 47 -4.46 20.96 5.29
N ALA A 48 -5.44 20.23 4.75
CA ALA A 48 -5.53 18.78 4.90
C ALA A 48 -5.95 18.07 3.60
N ILE A 49 -5.15 17.08 3.19
CA ILE A 49 -5.43 16.18 2.07
C ILE A 49 -5.48 14.74 2.60
N ASP A 50 -6.56 14.02 2.28
CA ASP A 50 -6.73 12.59 2.62
C ASP A 50 -7.20 11.83 1.38
N ILE A 51 -6.29 11.12 0.72
CA ILE A 51 -6.54 10.36 -0.49
C ILE A 51 -6.53 8.88 -0.13
N ARG A 52 -7.61 8.18 -0.51
CA ARG A 52 -7.76 6.75 -0.24
C ARG A 52 -7.97 5.92 -1.48
N GLY A 53 -7.38 4.73 -1.52
CA GLY A 53 -7.40 3.85 -2.68
C GLY A 53 -6.83 4.51 -3.93
N ALA A 54 -5.75 5.28 -3.78
CA ALA A 54 -5.13 5.99 -4.89
C ALA A 54 -4.46 5.01 -5.87
N GLN A 55 -4.80 5.16 -7.15
CA GLN A 55 -4.17 4.50 -8.28
C GLN A 55 -3.51 5.58 -9.13
N ASN A 56 -2.21 5.46 -9.39
CA ASN A 56 -1.46 6.44 -10.18
C ASN A 56 -1.54 7.87 -9.60
N ILE A 57 -0.59 8.20 -8.73
CA ILE A 57 -0.59 9.48 -7.99
C ILE A 57 -0.03 10.68 -8.77
N ARG A 58 0.03 10.64 -10.10
CA ARG A 58 0.61 11.71 -10.93
C ARG A 58 -0.03 13.09 -10.74
N GLY A 59 -1.27 13.15 -10.25
CA GLY A 59 -2.01 14.39 -10.02
C GLY A 59 -1.84 14.98 -8.62
N VAL A 60 -1.35 14.17 -7.66
CA VAL A 60 -1.09 14.58 -6.28
C VAL A 60 -0.13 15.77 -6.18
N PRO A 61 0.93 15.89 -7.00
CA PRO A 61 1.84 17.04 -6.94
C PRO A 61 1.11 18.37 -7.15
N ALA A 62 0.13 18.41 -8.06
CA ALA A 62 -0.65 19.61 -8.31
C ALA A 62 -1.54 19.98 -7.12
N TRP A 63 -2.06 18.98 -6.39
CA TRP A 63 -2.84 19.20 -5.18
C TRP A 63 -1.97 19.75 -4.04
N ILE A 64 -0.77 19.17 -3.84
CA ILE A 64 0.18 19.67 -2.83
C ILE A 64 0.61 21.10 -3.17
N ALA A 65 0.93 21.38 -4.45
CA ALA A 65 1.33 22.71 -4.90
C ALA A 65 0.21 23.77 -4.79
N ALA A 66 -1.05 23.35 -4.67
CA ALA A 66 -2.20 24.22 -4.45
C ALA A 66 -2.43 24.53 -2.95
N CYS A 67 -1.60 24.00 -2.05
CA CYS A 67 -1.67 24.24 -0.60
C CYS A 67 -0.47 25.05 -0.12
N ASP A 68 -0.69 26.24 0.45
CA ASP A 68 0.41 27.06 0.98
C ASP A 68 0.80 26.64 2.41
N ASN A 69 -0.12 26.06 3.18
CA ASN A 69 0.08 25.66 4.58
C ASN A 69 -0.44 24.24 4.83
N LEU A 70 0.01 23.27 4.03
CA LEU A 70 -0.42 21.88 4.20
C LEU A 70 0.07 21.35 5.56
N GLU A 71 -0.88 20.99 6.43
CA GLU A 71 -0.63 20.46 7.77
C GLU A 71 -0.79 18.94 7.84
N ILE A 72 -1.73 18.39 7.06
CA ILE A 72 -2.05 16.96 7.07
C ILE A 72 -2.01 16.44 5.64
N PHE A 73 -1.18 15.43 5.39
CA PHE A 73 -1.17 14.70 4.13
C PHE A 73 -1.31 13.20 4.40
N LYS A 74 -2.39 12.61 3.89
CA LYS A 74 -2.63 11.17 3.97
C LYS A 74 -2.86 10.62 2.58
N LEU A 75 -2.14 9.54 2.27
CA LEU A 75 -2.21 8.79 1.04
C LEU A 75 -2.25 7.31 1.40
N SER A 76 -3.41 6.69 1.22
CA SER A 76 -3.50 5.24 1.07
C SER A 76 -3.55 4.90 -0.42
N TYR A 77 -2.52 4.21 -0.88
CA TYR A 77 -2.40 3.77 -2.27
C TYR A 77 -2.59 2.26 -2.39
N GLY A 78 -2.60 1.75 -3.61
CA GLY A 78 -2.99 0.38 -3.88
C GLY A 78 -4.48 0.27 -4.18
N LEU A 79 -4.84 -0.77 -4.93
CA LEU A 79 -6.13 -0.79 -5.56
C LEU A 79 -7.23 -1.20 -4.56
N TYR A 80 -8.21 -0.32 -4.39
CA TYR A 80 -9.48 -0.70 -3.78
C TYR A 80 -10.25 -1.58 -4.77
N THR A 81 -10.38 -2.87 -4.47
CA THR A 81 -11.24 -3.77 -5.23
C THR A 81 -12.66 -3.66 -4.65
N PRO A 82 -13.61 -2.97 -5.29
CA PRO A 82 -14.99 -2.93 -4.80
C PRO A 82 -15.65 -4.32 -4.87
N TYR A 83 -15.08 -5.25 -5.65
CA TYR A 83 -15.60 -6.59 -5.83
C TYR A 83 -14.99 -7.56 -4.82
N ASN A 84 -15.86 -8.38 -4.23
CA ASN A 84 -15.46 -9.53 -3.44
C ASN A 84 -14.65 -10.48 -4.35
N ILE A 85 -13.33 -10.44 -4.19
CA ILE A 85 -12.36 -11.19 -5.01
C ILE A 85 -12.67 -12.68 -5.04
N LYS A 86 -13.38 -13.19 -4.02
CA LYS A 86 -13.82 -14.59 -3.93
C LYS A 86 -14.70 -15.04 -5.11
N ASN A 87 -15.35 -14.10 -5.81
CA ASN A 87 -16.26 -14.41 -6.93
C ASN A 87 -15.68 -14.06 -8.30
N LEU A 88 -14.46 -13.54 -8.38
CA LEU A 88 -13.81 -13.30 -9.68
C LEU A 88 -13.34 -14.64 -10.25
N SER A 89 -13.74 -14.94 -11.48
CA SER A 89 -13.20 -16.08 -12.21
C SER A 89 -11.68 -15.97 -12.30
N SER A 90 -10.98 -17.12 -12.35
CA SER A 90 -9.52 -17.19 -12.48
C SER A 90 -8.95 -16.26 -13.57
N LEU A 91 -9.66 -16.18 -14.70
CA LEU A 91 -9.27 -15.35 -15.84
C LEU A 91 -9.51 -13.85 -15.58
N ALA A 92 -10.65 -13.47 -15.00
CA ALA A 92 -10.90 -12.08 -14.60
C ALA A 92 -9.88 -11.63 -13.54
N TYR A 93 -9.50 -12.52 -12.62
CA TYR A 93 -8.45 -12.28 -11.64
C TYR A 93 -7.06 -12.10 -12.29
N GLN A 94 -6.69 -12.92 -13.28
CA GLN A 94 -5.41 -12.77 -14.00
C GLN A 94 -5.32 -11.47 -14.81
N THR A 95 -6.35 -11.13 -15.58
CA THR A 95 -6.36 -9.88 -16.37
C THR A 95 -6.35 -8.66 -15.46
N TYR A 96 -7.10 -8.74 -14.35
CA TYR A 96 -7.11 -7.69 -13.33
C TYR A 96 -5.73 -7.56 -12.68
N THR A 97 -5.13 -8.65 -12.19
CA THR A 97 -3.80 -8.65 -11.58
C THR A 97 -2.71 -8.13 -12.50
N HIS A 98 -2.71 -8.43 -13.80
CA HIS A 98 -1.71 -7.86 -14.71
C HIS A 98 -1.77 -6.32 -14.81
N SER A 99 -2.96 -5.72 -14.75
CA SER A 99 -3.12 -4.26 -14.67
C SER A 99 -2.76 -3.68 -13.28
N LEU A 100 -2.99 -4.47 -12.22
CA LEU A 100 -2.71 -4.10 -10.83
C LEU A 100 -1.22 -4.06 -10.50
N ILE A 101 -0.43 -4.88 -11.19
CA ILE A 101 0.97 -5.17 -10.85
C ILE A 101 1.94 -4.27 -11.64
N SER A 102 1.47 -3.26 -12.38
CA SER A 102 2.43 -2.34 -12.98
C SER A 102 3.19 -1.59 -11.88
N PRO A 103 4.52 -1.77 -11.73
CA PRO A 103 5.33 -1.27 -10.60
C PRO A 103 5.50 0.25 -10.59
N ARG A 104 4.72 0.99 -11.39
CA ARG A 104 4.87 2.43 -11.62
C ARG A 104 3.86 3.29 -10.87
N GLN A 105 3.12 2.72 -9.92
CA GLN A 105 1.91 3.38 -9.42
C GLN A 105 2.17 4.51 -8.41
N CYS A 106 3.35 4.54 -7.76
CA CYS A 106 3.69 5.58 -6.80
C CYS A 106 5.22 5.69 -6.63
N ASP A 107 5.84 6.70 -7.22
CA ASP A 107 7.24 7.03 -6.91
C ASP A 107 7.25 7.84 -5.59
N ILE A 108 7.42 7.11 -4.49
CA ILE A 108 7.40 7.64 -3.13
C ILE A 108 8.56 8.63 -2.91
N LYS A 109 9.70 8.41 -3.57
CA LYS A 109 10.86 9.30 -3.52
C LYS A 109 10.59 10.61 -4.26
N GLN A 110 9.90 10.55 -5.40
CA GLN A 110 9.42 11.75 -6.07
C GLN A 110 8.36 12.50 -5.24
N LEU A 111 7.45 11.76 -4.58
CA LEU A 111 6.46 12.35 -3.67
C LEU A 111 7.10 13.19 -2.56
N ARG A 112 8.22 12.73 -1.99
CA ARG A 112 9.00 13.50 -1.03
C ARG A 112 9.38 14.88 -1.57
N GLY A 113 9.87 14.94 -2.82
CA GLY A 113 10.23 16.20 -3.47
C GLY A 113 9.08 17.23 -3.50
N TYR A 114 7.85 16.77 -3.68
CA TYR A 114 6.66 17.62 -3.67
C TYR A 114 6.21 18.04 -2.27
N LEU A 115 6.55 17.28 -1.23
CA LEU A 115 6.20 17.59 0.17
C LEU A 115 7.23 18.52 0.85
N LEU A 116 8.48 18.59 0.37
CA LEU A 116 9.53 19.44 0.94
C LEU A 116 9.19 20.94 1.04
N PRO A 117 8.41 21.55 0.14
CA PRO A 117 7.91 22.92 0.33
C PRO A 117 7.05 23.09 1.59
N CYS A 118 6.34 22.04 2.01
CA CYS A 118 5.45 22.04 3.19
C CYS A 118 6.17 21.64 4.48
N ARG A 119 7.51 21.53 4.49
CA ARG A 119 8.28 20.97 5.60
C ARG A 119 8.12 21.70 6.95
N HIS A 120 7.80 22.99 6.91
CA HIS A 120 7.59 23.82 8.10
C HIS A 120 6.11 23.86 8.56
N THR A 121 5.20 23.25 7.80
CA THR A 121 3.76 23.24 8.11
C THR A 121 3.20 21.84 8.31
N LEU A 122 3.79 20.82 7.68
CA LEU A 122 3.29 19.45 7.66
C LEU A 122 3.51 18.75 9.02
N LYS A 123 2.42 18.59 9.79
CA LYS A 123 2.40 17.95 11.11
C LYS A 123 2.10 16.46 11.05
N THR A 124 1.31 16.03 10.08
CA THR A 124 0.91 14.62 9.93
C THR A 124 1.18 14.15 8.51
N LEU A 125 1.97 13.08 8.38
CA LEU A 125 2.25 12.39 7.13
C LEU A 125 1.80 10.93 7.25
N SER A 126 0.95 10.48 6.35
CA SER A 126 0.51 9.08 6.26
C SER A 126 0.70 8.53 4.86
N LEU A 127 1.57 7.54 4.71
CA LEU A 127 1.88 6.84 3.47
C LEU A 127 1.68 5.33 3.70
N THR A 128 0.50 4.82 3.39
CA THR A 128 0.11 3.43 3.69
C THR A 128 -0.53 2.77 2.47
N TYR A 129 -0.79 1.46 2.51
CA TYR A 129 -1.75 0.88 1.58
C TYR A 129 -3.18 0.96 2.08
N GLU A 130 -4.11 0.85 1.14
CA GLU A 130 -5.50 0.53 1.44
C GLU A 130 -5.61 -0.88 2.04
N SER A 131 -6.46 -1.07 3.05
CA SER A 131 -6.57 -2.34 3.77
C SER A 131 -6.99 -3.51 2.88
N THR A 132 -7.83 -3.26 1.88
CA THR A 132 -8.24 -4.27 0.88
C THR A 132 -7.10 -4.69 -0.04
N TRP A 133 -6.16 -3.77 -0.32
CA TRP A 133 -4.96 -4.08 -1.08
C TRP A 133 -4.02 -4.99 -0.30
N GLN A 134 -3.90 -4.82 1.02
CA GLN A 134 -3.07 -5.72 1.84
C GLN A 134 -3.52 -7.18 1.71
N ILE A 135 -4.84 -7.43 1.80
CA ILE A 135 -5.41 -8.78 1.62
C ILE A 135 -5.10 -9.33 0.23
N SER A 136 -5.31 -8.51 -0.80
CA SER A 136 -5.09 -8.89 -2.20
C SER A 136 -3.62 -9.20 -2.47
N ARG A 137 -2.73 -8.36 -1.97
CA ARG A 137 -1.28 -8.54 -2.06
C ARG A 137 -0.86 -9.81 -1.35
N ASP A 138 -1.29 -10.03 -0.12
CA ASP A 138 -0.88 -11.21 0.63
C ASP A 138 -1.38 -12.51 -0.06
N PHE A 139 -2.55 -12.48 -0.71
CA PHE A 139 -3.01 -13.58 -1.57
C PHE A 139 -2.20 -13.73 -2.87
N ALA A 140 -1.74 -12.63 -3.46
CA ALA A 140 -0.86 -12.69 -4.63
C ALA A 140 0.54 -13.24 -4.27
N LEU A 141 1.07 -12.85 -3.11
CA LEU A 141 2.37 -13.27 -2.59
C LEU A 141 2.40 -14.76 -2.19
N THR A 142 1.26 -15.37 -1.85
CA THR A 142 1.22 -16.84 -1.66
C THR A 142 1.29 -17.60 -3.00
N ARG A 143 1.06 -16.94 -4.14
CA ARG A 143 1.06 -17.56 -5.47
C ARG A 143 2.26 -17.19 -6.35
N ARG A 144 3.02 -16.15 -6.03
CA ARG A 144 4.16 -15.66 -6.84
C ARG A 144 5.37 -15.35 -5.96
N ARG A 145 6.58 -15.47 -6.51
CA ARG A 145 7.84 -15.12 -5.83
C ARG A 145 7.80 -13.65 -5.42
N LEU A 146 8.20 -13.39 -4.17
CA LEU A 146 8.20 -12.07 -3.52
C LEU A 146 9.09 -11.03 -4.23
N GLU A 147 10.07 -11.48 -5.01
CA GLU A 147 11.13 -10.68 -5.61
C GLU A 147 10.62 -9.65 -6.63
N ASP A 148 9.59 -9.99 -7.41
CA ASP A 148 9.04 -9.09 -8.44
C ASP A 148 8.30 -7.86 -7.87
N TYR A 149 7.99 -7.87 -6.57
CA TYR A 149 7.15 -6.87 -5.91
C TYR A 149 7.94 -5.84 -5.07
N GLN A 150 9.27 -5.93 -5.07
CA GLN A 150 10.15 -5.24 -4.12
C GLN A 150 10.81 -3.97 -4.66
N THR A 151 10.32 -3.38 -5.75
CA THR A 151 10.99 -2.25 -6.41
C THR A 151 10.68 -0.87 -5.83
N GLU A 152 9.98 -0.78 -4.69
CA GLU A 152 9.68 0.53 -4.13
C GLU A 152 10.91 1.13 -3.45
N GLU A 153 11.35 2.29 -3.94
CA GLU A 153 12.43 3.04 -3.31
C GLU A 153 12.00 3.55 -1.91
N PRO A 154 12.94 3.65 -0.96
CA PRO A 154 12.69 4.26 0.34
C PRO A 154 12.27 5.73 0.16
N PHE A 155 11.46 6.23 1.10
CA PHE A 155 11.09 7.66 1.10
C PHE A 155 12.33 8.54 1.31
N GLY A 156 13.30 8.07 2.10
CA GLY A 156 14.50 8.79 2.49
C GLY A 156 14.34 9.45 3.87
N SER A 157 15.18 10.45 4.15
CA SER A 157 15.14 11.16 5.43
C SER A 157 13.88 12.01 5.58
N PHE A 158 13.39 12.07 6.82
CA PHE A 158 12.31 12.93 7.30
C PHE A 158 12.84 14.10 8.15
N LYS A 159 14.15 14.22 8.37
CA LYS A 159 14.74 15.27 9.21
C LYS A 159 14.42 16.68 8.74
N GLU A 160 14.13 16.87 7.45
CA GLU A 160 13.75 18.16 6.89
C GLU A 160 12.37 18.64 7.34
N PHE A 161 11.49 17.74 7.80
CA PHE A 161 10.14 18.08 8.25
C PHE A 161 10.14 18.50 9.72
N GLU A 162 10.51 19.76 9.97
CA GLU A 162 10.78 20.34 11.28
C GLU A 162 9.61 20.30 12.27
N VAL A 163 8.38 20.20 11.77
CA VAL A 163 7.15 20.21 12.58
C VAL A 163 6.36 18.91 12.48
N LEU A 164 6.93 17.86 11.88
CA LEU A 164 6.25 16.58 11.73
C LEU A 164 6.10 15.91 13.09
N GLU A 165 4.87 15.79 13.56
CA GLU A 165 4.52 15.19 14.86
C GLU A 165 4.04 13.75 14.70
N GLU A 166 3.36 13.43 13.59
CA GLU A 166 2.77 12.12 13.35
C GLU A 166 3.22 11.54 12.01
N LEU A 167 3.83 10.36 12.05
CA LEU A 167 4.27 9.63 10.87
C LEU A 167 3.63 8.24 10.85
N HIS A 168 2.80 7.99 9.83
CA HIS A 168 2.29 6.68 9.47
C HIS A 168 2.95 6.25 8.17
N ILE A 169 3.69 5.16 8.20
CA ILE A 169 4.49 4.79 7.04
C ILE A 169 4.65 3.28 6.95
N ARG A 170 4.78 2.77 5.73
CA ARG A 170 5.10 1.37 5.49
C ARG A 170 6.55 1.09 5.89
N HIS A 171 6.78 -0.10 6.43
CA HIS A 171 8.13 -0.55 6.78
C HIS A 171 9.11 -0.39 5.62
N TRP A 172 8.69 -0.74 4.41
CA TRP A 172 9.49 -0.66 3.19
C TRP A 172 9.94 0.76 2.82
N ASN A 173 9.15 1.78 3.17
CA ASN A 173 9.51 3.16 2.85
C ASN A 173 10.48 3.78 3.89
N ILE A 174 10.79 3.05 4.96
CA ILE A 174 11.77 3.42 5.98
C ILE A 174 13.11 2.71 5.72
N ILE A 175 13.08 1.42 5.40
CA ILE A 175 14.30 0.63 5.22
C ILE A 175 14.98 0.99 3.90
N SER A 176 16.23 1.46 3.99
CA SER A 176 17.04 1.72 2.81
C SER A 176 17.57 0.38 2.31
N GLN A 177 16.94 -0.16 1.29
CA GLN A 177 17.43 -1.39 0.68
C GLN A 177 18.58 -1.05 -0.26
N VAL A 178 19.80 -1.23 0.24
CA VAL A 178 20.94 -1.42 -0.65
C VAL A 178 20.83 -2.84 -1.17
N HIS A 179 19.97 -3.05 -2.17
CA HIS A 179 20.10 -4.27 -2.95
C HIS A 179 21.47 -4.21 -3.64
N PRO A 180 22.31 -5.26 -3.55
CA PRO A 180 23.37 -5.41 -4.53
C PRO A 180 22.71 -5.35 -5.91
N PRO A 181 23.30 -4.66 -6.91
CA PRO A 181 22.71 -4.57 -8.23
C PRO A 181 22.43 -5.98 -8.73
N VAL A 182 21.15 -6.32 -8.87
CA VAL A 182 20.74 -7.59 -9.44
C VAL A 182 21.19 -7.54 -10.88
N ASN A 183 22.19 -8.36 -11.23
CA ASN A 183 22.63 -8.49 -12.61
C ASN A 183 21.50 -9.20 -13.37
N LEU A 184 20.64 -8.43 -14.03
CA LEU A 184 19.49 -8.96 -14.76
C LEU A 184 19.91 -9.94 -15.89
N ASP A 185 21.19 -9.94 -16.27
CA ASP A 185 21.77 -10.89 -17.24
C ASP A 185 21.90 -12.32 -16.67
N ASP A 186 21.88 -12.51 -15.35
CA ASP A 186 22.04 -13.82 -14.70
C ASP A 186 20.71 -14.55 -14.44
N TYR A 187 19.57 -13.88 -14.63
CA TYR A 187 18.26 -14.52 -14.56
C TYR A 187 17.86 -14.99 -15.96
N PRO A 188 17.88 -16.30 -16.25
CA PRO A 188 17.25 -16.78 -17.46
C PRO A 188 15.77 -16.37 -17.39
N ILE A 189 15.38 -15.41 -18.23
CA ILE A 189 13.98 -15.15 -18.52
C ILE A 189 13.37 -16.52 -18.76
N PRO A 190 12.35 -16.95 -18.00
CA PRO A 190 11.63 -18.16 -18.33
C PRO A 190 11.12 -17.93 -19.74
N PHE A 191 11.80 -18.53 -20.71
CA PHE A 191 11.28 -18.64 -22.05
C PHE A 191 9.89 -19.19 -21.84
N LEU A 192 8.88 -18.43 -22.28
CA LEU A 192 7.61 -19.02 -22.63
C LEU A 192 7.99 -20.21 -23.50
N VAL A 193 7.85 -21.41 -22.95
CA VAL A 193 7.86 -22.60 -23.77
C VAL A 193 6.74 -22.34 -24.74
N GLU A 194 7.10 -21.99 -25.97
CA GLU A 194 6.22 -22.09 -27.11
C GLU A 194 5.93 -23.58 -27.25
N ASP A 195 5.00 -24.06 -26.41
CA ASP A 195 4.32 -25.31 -26.69
C ASP A 195 3.73 -25.13 -28.08
N GLY A 196 4.22 -25.96 -29.01
CA GLY A 196 3.97 -25.88 -30.43
C GLY A 196 2.49 -25.82 -30.77
N LEU A 197 1.94 -24.61 -30.78
CA LEU A 197 0.77 -24.27 -31.57
C LEU A 197 1.24 -24.26 -33.03
N GLU A 198 1.09 -25.41 -33.67
CA GLU A 198 1.02 -25.50 -35.12
C GLU A 198 0.17 -24.34 -35.64
N ASN A 199 0.75 -23.56 -36.57
CA ASN A 199 0.06 -22.47 -37.23
C ASN A 199 -1.33 -22.93 -37.69
N PRO A 200 -2.43 -22.29 -37.24
CA PRO A 200 -3.72 -22.58 -37.83
C PRO A 200 -3.64 -22.27 -39.33
N PRO A 201 -4.20 -23.13 -40.21
CA PRO A 201 -4.19 -22.88 -41.64
C PRO A 201 -4.84 -21.53 -41.93
N ALA A 202 -4.25 -20.79 -42.87
CA ALA A 202 -4.74 -19.50 -43.33
C ALA A 202 -6.25 -19.59 -43.63
N PRO A 203 -7.06 -18.61 -43.18
CA PRO A 203 -8.48 -18.60 -43.49
C PRO A 203 -8.66 -18.42 -45.00
N SER A 204 -9.08 -19.50 -45.67
CA SER A 204 -9.63 -19.44 -47.02
C SER A 204 -10.98 -18.74 -46.96
N ASP A 205 -11.09 -17.62 -47.66
CA ASP A 205 -12.28 -17.04 -48.29
C ASP A 205 -13.63 -17.38 -47.62
N PHE A 206 -13.93 -16.68 -46.52
CA PHE A 206 -15.31 -16.54 -46.07
C PHE A 206 -15.96 -15.36 -46.79
N ASN A 207 -16.86 -15.70 -47.71
CA ASN A 207 -17.73 -14.75 -48.40
C ASN A 207 -18.48 -13.88 -47.39
N SER A 208 -18.31 -12.57 -47.54
CA SER A 208 -19.15 -11.54 -46.94
C SER A 208 -20.52 -11.57 -47.60
N ASP A 209 -21.56 -11.90 -46.84
CA ASP A 209 -22.93 -11.40 -47.04
C ASP A 209 -23.74 -11.77 -45.80
N SER A 210 -23.79 -10.84 -44.84
CA SER A 210 -24.83 -10.83 -43.82
C SER A 210 -24.98 -9.40 -43.28
N ASP A 211 -25.95 -8.69 -43.87
CA ASP A 211 -26.53 -7.48 -43.31
C ASP A 211 -27.19 -7.82 -41.96
N LEU A 212 -26.68 -7.26 -40.87
CA LEU A 212 -27.38 -7.23 -39.59
C LEU A 212 -27.56 -5.77 -39.19
N ASP A 213 -28.78 -5.29 -39.43
CA ASP A 213 -29.31 -4.04 -38.90
C ASP A 213 -29.33 -4.10 -37.36
N LEU A 214 -28.44 -3.35 -36.72
CA LEU A 214 -28.46 -3.12 -35.27
C LEU A 214 -29.31 -1.89 -34.97
N ASP A 215 -30.43 -2.12 -34.29
CA ASP A 215 -31.38 -1.14 -33.78
C ASP A 215 -30.77 -0.33 -32.61
N PRO A 216 -30.65 1.01 -32.70
CA PRO A 216 -29.95 1.83 -31.72
C PRO A 216 -30.85 2.37 -30.60
N SER A 217 -31.78 1.56 -30.05
CA SER A 217 -32.70 2.04 -28.99
C SER A 217 -32.89 1.10 -27.79
N SER A 218 -31.86 0.39 -27.33
CA SER A 218 -31.93 -0.30 -26.03
C SER A 218 -31.27 0.54 -24.94
N ASP A 219 -32.08 1.34 -24.24
CA ASP A 219 -31.71 1.98 -22.98
C ASP A 219 -31.41 0.89 -21.93
N PHE A 220 -30.15 0.78 -21.54
CA PHE A 220 -29.70 -0.12 -20.48
C PHE A 220 -29.97 0.54 -19.12
N ASP A 221 -31.06 0.14 -18.49
CA ASP A 221 -31.55 0.71 -17.23
C ASP A 221 -30.78 0.13 -16.02
N VAL A 222 -29.73 0.83 -15.59
CA VAL A 222 -28.76 0.40 -14.56
C VAL A 222 -29.38 0.31 -13.17
N ASP A 223 -30.48 1.02 -12.90
CA ASP A 223 -31.08 1.12 -11.57
C ASP A 223 -31.91 -0.11 -11.16
N ARG A 224 -32.21 -1.03 -12.07
CA ARG A 224 -33.01 -2.23 -11.76
C ARG A 224 -32.22 -3.39 -11.16
N ALA A 225 -30.88 -3.36 -11.21
CA ALA A 225 -30.04 -4.44 -10.70
C ALA A 225 -29.79 -4.39 -9.17
N LEU A 226 -30.23 -3.35 -8.47
CA LEU A 226 -29.93 -3.15 -7.04
C LEU A 226 -31.08 -3.54 -6.08
N ALA A 227 -32.22 -4.03 -6.57
CA ALA A 227 -33.42 -4.21 -5.73
C ALA A 227 -33.82 -5.66 -5.40
N SER A 228 -33.05 -6.69 -5.77
CA SER A 228 -33.41 -8.07 -5.41
C SER A 228 -32.19 -8.96 -5.22
N CYS A 229 -31.65 -8.95 -4.00
CA CYS A 229 -30.73 -10.00 -3.54
C CYS A 229 -31.13 -10.40 -2.11
N SER A 230 -32.20 -11.19 -2.01
CA SER A 230 -32.45 -12.03 -0.83
C SER A 230 -31.78 -13.38 -1.11
N ILE A 231 -30.78 -13.72 -0.31
CA ILE A 231 -30.05 -14.98 -0.43
C ILE A 231 -30.71 -15.99 0.51
N GLU A 232 -31.36 -17.01 -0.05
CA GLU A 232 -31.64 -18.26 0.65
C GLU A 232 -30.38 -19.14 0.61
N GLU A 233 -29.98 -19.66 1.76
CA GLU A 233 -28.86 -20.59 1.92
C GLU A 233 -29.17 -21.92 1.21
N GLN A 234 -28.61 -22.14 0.02
CA GLN A 234 -28.51 -23.47 -0.57
C GLN A 234 -27.19 -24.11 -0.16
N GLY A 235 -27.29 -25.13 0.68
CA GLY A 235 -26.17 -26.00 1.07
C GLY A 235 -25.63 -26.74 -0.16
N VAL A 236 -24.36 -26.50 -0.48
CA VAL A 236 -23.62 -27.24 -1.49
C VAL A 236 -23.17 -28.57 -0.88
N TYR A 237 -23.74 -29.66 -1.37
CA TYR A 237 -23.27 -31.01 -1.12
C TYR A 237 -21.96 -31.22 -1.87
N VAL A 238 -20.86 -31.44 -1.14
CA VAL A 238 -19.56 -31.80 -1.71
C VAL A 238 -19.42 -33.30 -1.61
N ASP A 239 -19.26 -33.93 -2.78
CA ASP A 239 -19.03 -35.35 -2.96
C ASP A 239 -17.72 -35.79 -2.25
N PRO A 240 -17.77 -36.71 -1.27
CA PRO A 240 -16.61 -37.11 -0.49
C PRO A 240 -15.64 -38.07 -1.22
N ASP A 241 -15.96 -38.53 -2.43
CA ASP A 241 -15.22 -39.63 -3.08
C ASP A 241 -14.37 -39.21 -4.31
N VAL A 242 -14.03 -37.92 -4.45
CA VAL A 242 -13.02 -37.51 -5.43
C VAL A 242 -11.63 -37.90 -4.91
N GLU A 243 -11.10 -38.97 -5.49
CA GLU A 243 -9.76 -39.52 -5.26
C GLU A 243 -8.70 -38.42 -5.20
N LYS A 244 -7.92 -38.47 -4.12
CA LYS A 244 -6.70 -37.70 -3.90
C LYS A 244 -5.63 -38.17 -4.89
N ASP A 245 -5.72 -37.71 -6.14
CA ASP A 245 -4.55 -37.70 -6.99
C ASP A 245 -3.57 -36.65 -6.46
N GLN A 246 -2.38 -37.17 -6.16
CA GLN A 246 -1.29 -36.50 -5.49
C GLN A 246 -0.80 -35.33 -6.36
N ILE A 247 -1.28 -34.12 -6.05
CA ILE A 247 -0.46 -32.93 -6.30
C ILE A 247 0.65 -33.00 -5.26
N GLU A 248 1.73 -33.71 -5.59
CA GLU A 248 3.04 -33.48 -4.97
C GLU A 248 3.41 -32.03 -5.28
N THR A 249 3.01 -31.12 -4.41
CA THR A 249 3.62 -29.80 -4.31
C THR A 249 5.07 -30.05 -3.94
N GLN A 250 5.93 -30.09 -4.96
CA GLN A 250 7.37 -30.15 -4.81
C GLN A 250 7.78 -28.86 -4.06
N GLU A 251 7.90 -28.97 -2.74
CA GLU A 251 8.60 -28.01 -1.89
C GLU A 251 10.06 -28.03 -2.31
N MET A 252 10.35 -27.31 -3.39
CA MET A 252 11.68 -27.01 -3.83
C MET A 252 12.26 -26.01 -2.82
N CYS A 253 12.84 -26.56 -1.75
CA CYS A 253 13.72 -25.84 -0.84
C CYS A 253 14.87 -25.28 -1.68
N ALA A 254 14.72 -24.04 -2.15
CA ALA A 254 15.85 -23.27 -2.65
C ALA A 254 16.82 -23.12 -1.48
N GLU A 255 17.93 -23.84 -1.54
CA GLU A 255 19.03 -23.75 -0.60
C GLU A 255 19.63 -22.35 -0.71
N ASP A 256 19.47 -21.57 0.36
CA ASP A 256 20.43 -20.60 0.90
C ASP A 256 21.24 -19.77 -0.10
N ASP A 257 20.55 -18.92 -0.88
CA ASP A 257 21.17 -17.66 -1.26
C ASP A 257 21.26 -16.80 0.01
N ASP A 258 22.48 -16.65 0.53
CA ASP A 258 22.85 -15.72 1.61
C ASP A 258 22.51 -14.29 1.17
N ASP A 259 21.22 -13.93 1.22
CA ASP A 259 20.72 -12.59 0.98
C ASP A 259 21.40 -11.65 1.98
N HIS A 260 22.49 -11.02 1.54
CA HIS A 260 23.22 -10.00 2.26
C HIS A 260 22.37 -8.72 2.33
N TRP A 261 21.28 -8.77 3.10
CA TRP A 261 20.57 -7.57 3.52
C TRP A 261 21.53 -6.75 4.39
N THR A 262 22.04 -5.64 3.84
CA THR A 262 22.91 -4.73 4.58
C THR A 262 22.16 -4.17 5.79
N ALA A 263 22.89 -3.93 6.88
CA ALA A 263 22.31 -3.38 8.11
C ALA A 263 21.48 -2.12 7.82
N ASP A 264 20.22 -2.12 8.27
CA ASP A 264 19.32 -0.99 8.12
C ASP A 264 19.94 0.29 8.67
N GLU A 265 19.72 1.40 7.96
CA GLU A 265 20.06 2.73 8.46
C GLU A 265 19.38 2.96 9.82
N PHE A 266 20.11 3.55 10.77
CA PHE A 266 19.58 3.79 12.09
C PHE A 266 18.41 4.79 12.03
N LEU A 267 17.26 4.46 12.63
CA LEU A 267 16.04 5.30 12.56
C LEU A 267 16.26 6.70 13.13
N GLY A 268 17.16 6.87 14.10
CA GLY A 268 17.51 8.18 14.64
C GLY A 268 18.11 9.11 13.58
N GLU A 269 18.74 8.56 12.55
CA GLU A 269 19.34 9.37 11.47
C GLU A 269 18.35 9.84 10.41
N ILE A 270 17.15 9.27 10.38
CA ILE A 270 16.15 9.59 9.37
C ILE A 270 14.91 10.29 9.95
N LEU A 271 14.56 10.06 11.22
CA LEU A 271 13.36 10.64 11.83
C LEU A 271 13.59 12.09 12.30
N PRO A 272 12.56 12.97 12.26
CA PRO A 272 12.69 14.33 12.73
C PRO A 272 12.56 14.42 14.24
N SER A 273 13.24 15.39 14.85
CA SER A 273 13.21 15.61 16.31
C SER A 273 11.85 16.03 16.87
N SER A 274 10.95 16.52 16.00
CA SER A 274 9.57 16.90 16.33
C SER A 274 8.62 15.70 16.48
N LEU A 275 9.05 14.49 16.07
CA LEU A 275 8.17 13.34 15.99
C LEU A 275 7.66 12.92 17.37
N LYS A 276 6.33 12.85 17.50
CA LYS A 276 5.63 12.37 18.71
C LYS A 276 5.10 10.97 18.52
N HIS A 277 4.54 10.68 17.35
CA HIS A 277 3.88 9.41 17.03
C HIS A 277 4.48 8.78 15.78
N LEU A 278 5.05 7.58 15.93
CA LEU A 278 5.49 6.74 14.82
C LEU A 278 4.55 5.55 14.70
N CYS A 279 3.96 5.31 13.53
CA CYS A 279 3.16 4.13 13.24
C CYS A 279 3.73 3.43 12.01
N ILE A 280 4.17 2.18 12.18
CA ILE A 280 4.79 1.38 11.13
C ILE A 280 3.77 0.35 10.65
N HIS A 281 3.49 0.39 9.36
CA HIS A 281 2.54 -0.48 8.69
C HIS A 281 3.27 -1.58 7.91
N GLU A 282 2.61 -2.71 7.73
CA GLU A 282 2.99 -3.75 6.76
C GLU A 282 4.42 -4.28 6.96
N ILE A 283 4.72 -4.64 8.20
CA ILE A 283 6.04 -5.13 8.54
C ILE A 283 6.31 -6.45 7.82
N VAL A 284 7.40 -6.50 7.08
CA VAL A 284 7.93 -7.72 6.47
C VAL A 284 8.48 -8.64 7.55
N ASN A 285 7.97 -9.88 7.61
CA ASN A 285 8.27 -10.83 8.70
C ASN A 285 9.76 -11.02 8.94
N ARG A 286 10.55 -11.22 7.86
CA ARG A 286 12.01 -11.39 7.95
C ARG A 286 12.73 -10.18 8.55
N GLN A 287 12.16 -8.98 8.38
CA GLN A 287 12.74 -7.72 8.85
C GLN A 287 12.14 -7.22 10.17
N PHE A 288 11.22 -7.99 10.79
CA PHE A 288 10.60 -7.57 12.05
C PHE A 288 11.60 -7.44 13.20
N PHE A 289 12.55 -8.39 13.33
CA PHE A 289 13.55 -8.33 14.39
C PHE A 289 14.61 -7.24 14.18
N PRO A 290 15.18 -7.06 12.98
CA PRO A 290 15.99 -5.89 12.66
C PRO A 290 15.30 -4.58 13.01
N LEU A 291 14.03 -4.43 12.60
CA LEU A 291 13.22 -3.27 12.94
C LEU A 291 13.07 -3.07 14.45
N LEU A 292 12.72 -4.12 15.21
CA LEU A 292 12.63 -4.04 16.67
C LEU A 292 13.96 -3.66 17.33
N SER A 293 15.08 -4.17 16.82
CA SER A 293 16.40 -3.81 17.32
C SER A 293 16.70 -2.33 17.08
N ASN A 294 16.40 -1.83 15.88
CA ASN A 294 16.58 -0.44 15.49
C ASN A 294 15.68 0.51 16.31
N LEU A 295 14.40 0.17 16.46
CA LEU A 295 13.46 0.88 17.36
C LEU A 295 13.92 0.83 18.81
N GLY A 296 14.45 -0.31 19.28
CA GLY A 296 15.00 -0.44 20.63
C GLY A 296 16.17 0.51 20.87
N ARG A 297 17.04 0.69 19.87
CA ARG A 297 18.14 1.67 19.91
C ARG A 297 17.62 3.11 19.84
N LEU A 298 16.61 3.38 18.99
CA LEU A 298 15.96 4.69 18.90
C LEU A 298 15.37 5.12 20.26
N VAL A 299 14.79 4.18 21.01
CA VAL A 299 14.24 4.43 22.35
C VAL A 299 15.34 4.71 23.38
N ASP A 300 16.49 4.02 23.29
CA ASP A 300 17.63 4.29 24.16
C ASP A 300 18.20 5.70 23.93
N GLU A 301 18.30 6.09 22.65
CA GLU A 301 18.86 7.36 22.17
C GLU A 301 17.78 8.45 21.94
N ARG A 302 16.56 8.23 22.45
CA ARG A 302 15.38 9.10 22.23
C ARG A 302 15.68 10.58 22.47
N ASP A 303 16.31 10.88 23.60
CA ASP A 303 16.57 12.25 24.05
C ASP A 303 17.51 13.02 23.08
N THR A 304 18.26 12.30 22.24
CA THR A 304 19.17 12.87 21.25
C THR A 304 18.48 13.09 19.90
N TYR A 305 17.78 12.07 19.39
CA TYR A 305 17.27 12.11 18.01
C TYR A 305 15.79 12.49 17.90
N VAL A 306 14.95 11.98 18.81
CA VAL A 306 13.49 12.12 18.77
C VAL A 306 12.95 12.43 20.18
N PRO A 307 13.36 13.55 20.80
CA PRO A 307 13.06 13.83 22.21
C PRO A 307 11.55 13.92 22.49
N GLN A 308 10.74 14.21 21.47
CA GLN A 308 9.29 14.31 21.59
C GLN A 308 8.55 12.97 21.42
N LEU A 309 9.25 11.86 21.14
CA LEU A 309 8.59 10.59 20.84
C LEU A 309 7.81 10.05 22.05
N GLU A 310 6.50 9.91 21.89
CA GLU A 310 5.57 9.46 22.92
C GLU A 310 4.95 8.10 22.60
N LYS A 311 4.87 7.74 21.31
CA LYS A 311 4.15 6.54 20.88
C LYS A 311 4.80 5.87 19.67
N ILE A 312 4.92 4.55 19.75
CA ILE A 312 5.27 3.65 18.64
C ILE A 312 4.10 2.69 18.41
N GLY A 313 3.55 2.72 17.19
CA GLY A 313 2.46 1.87 16.75
C GLY A 313 2.93 0.86 15.71
N PHE A 314 2.36 -0.35 15.78
CA PHE A 314 2.52 -1.37 14.75
C PHE A 314 1.14 -1.74 14.19
N GLU A 315 1.02 -1.70 12.87
CA GLU A 315 -0.15 -2.23 12.17
C GLU A 315 0.23 -3.53 11.47
N LEU A 316 -0.26 -4.63 12.03
CA LEU A 316 0.03 -5.98 11.55
C LEU A 316 -1.13 -6.49 10.70
N SER A 317 -0.81 -6.98 9.50
CA SER A 317 -1.81 -7.65 8.66
C SER A 317 -2.18 -9.01 9.30
N PRO A 318 -3.47 -9.38 9.42
CA PRO A 318 -3.93 -10.54 10.19
C PRO A 318 -3.32 -11.89 9.77
N CYS A 319 -3.01 -12.02 8.47
CA CYS A 319 -2.42 -13.20 7.84
C CYS A 319 -0.98 -13.48 8.28
N LYS A 320 -0.20 -12.46 8.68
CA LYS A 320 1.23 -12.59 8.98
C LYS A 320 1.54 -12.86 10.45
N ILE A 321 0.52 -12.79 11.30
CA ILE A 321 0.67 -12.94 12.74
C ILE A 321 1.21 -14.35 13.06
N LYS A 322 0.71 -15.41 12.44
CA LYS A 322 1.10 -16.79 12.83
C LYS A 322 2.60 -17.08 12.68
N ASP A 323 3.24 -16.51 11.65
CA ASP A 323 4.65 -16.75 11.36
C ASP A 323 5.59 -15.83 12.14
N LEU A 324 5.04 -14.75 12.69
CA LEU A 324 5.79 -13.80 13.48
C LEU A 324 6.06 -14.32 14.89
N PHE A 325 5.37 -15.35 15.40
CA PHE A 325 5.29 -15.61 16.85
C PHE A 325 6.02 -16.85 17.41
N ASP A 326 7.37 -16.82 17.39
CA ASP A 326 8.23 -17.30 18.52
C ASP A 326 9.11 -16.19 19.19
N PRO A 327 8.56 -15.01 19.63
CA PRO A 327 9.33 -13.78 19.87
C PRO A 327 8.99 -13.12 21.20
N GLU A 328 8.17 -13.76 22.05
CA GLU A 328 7.52 -13.09 23.19
C GLU A 328 8.58 -12.45 24.08
N LYS A 329 9.74 -13.08 24.22
CA LYS A 329 10.87 -12.55 24.99
C LYS A 329 11.45 -11.26 24.41
N ARG A 330 11.77 -11.23 23.11
CA ARG A 330 12.38 -10.04 22.47
C ARG A 330 11.41 -8.89 22.41
N PHE A 331 10.15 -9.20 22.07
CA PHE A 331 9.11 -8.20 21.99
C PHE A 331 8.74 -7.64 23.37
N THR A 332 8.55 -8.49 24.37
CA THR A 332 8.32 -8.06 25.76
C THR A 332 9.47 -7.19 26.25
N ALA A 333 10.73 -7.57 25.98
CA ALA A 333 11.89 -6.75 26.33
C ALA A 333 11.87 -5.36 25.66
N PHE A 334 11.43 -5.28 24.40
CA PHE A 334 11.24 -3.99 23.72
C PHE A 334 10.15 -3.14 24.39
N VAL A 335 8.99 -3.72 24.74
CA VAL A 335 7.92 -2.95 25.38
C VAL A 335 8.29 -2.50 26.79
N GLU A 336 8.96 -3.35 27.57
CA GLU A 336 9.51 -2.96 28.87
C GLU A 336 10.50 -1.80 28.72
N LYS A 337 11.36 -1.84 27.70
CA LYS A 337 12.28 -0.74 27.40
C LYS A 337 11.52 0.56 27.09
N CYS A 338 10.50 0.50 26.23
CA CYS A 338 9.64 1.65 25.92
C CYS A 338 8.98 2.22 27.18
N GLY A 339 8.45 1.35 28.06
CA GLY A 339 7.86 1.75 29.34
C GLY A 339 8.83 2.51 30.25
N ARG A 340 10.08 2.07 30.35
CA ARG A 340 11.13 2.76 31.13
C ARG A 340 11.45 4.16 30.60
N LYS A 341 11.18 4.43 29.32
CA LYS A 341 11.42 5.71 28.64
C LYS A 341 10.13 6.51 28.42
N ASN A 342 9.01 6.12 29.04
CA ASN A 342 7.69 6.72 28.87
C ASN A 342 7.19 6.75 27.41
N VAL A 343 7.60 5.77 26.60
CA VAL A 343 7.11 5.59 25.22
C VAL A 343 6.02 4.52 25.23
N ARG A 344 4.84 4.86 24.71
CA ARG A 344 3.72 3.92 24.61
C ARG A 344 3.86 3.05 23.36
N VAL A 345 3.57 1.76 23.49
CA VAL A 345 3.50 0.84 22.35
C VAL A 345 2.03 0.49 22.09
N SER A 346 1.59 0.59 20.84
CA SER A 346 0.23 0.19 20.44
C SER A 346 0.23 -0.76 19.26
N PHE A 347 -0.80 -1.59 19.21
CA PHE A 347 -1.00 -2.53 18.12
C PHE A 347 -2.36 -2.35 17.48
N HIS A 348 -2.37 -2.45 16.16
CA HIS A 348 -3.58 -2.48 15.37
C HIS A 348 -3.56 -3.74 14.49
N GLY A 349 -4.71 -4.40 14.36
CA GLY A 349 -4.86 -5.63 13.56
C GLY A 349 -4.58 -6.94 14.30
N LEU A 350 -4.31 -6.92 15.61
CA LEU A 350 -4.21 -8.14 16.40
C LEU A 350 -5.60 -8.77 16.62
N PRO A 351 -5.76 -10.11 16.49
CA PRO A 351 -6.99 -10.78 16.84
C PRO A 351 -7.30 -10.58 18.33
N ALA A 352 -8.58 -10.43 18.67
CA ALA A 352 -9.07 -10.14 20.03
C ALA A 352 -8.52 -11.08 21.14
N ARG A 353 -8.06 -12.29 20.80
CA ARG A 353 -7.39 -13.20 21.75
C ARG A 353 -6.06 -12.66 22.31
N TRP A 354 -5.50 -11.62 21.69
CA TRP A 354 -4.27 -10.92 22.10
C TRP A 354 -4.56 -9.57 22.77
N ASP A 355 -5.84 -9.21 22.92
CA ASP A 355 -6.23 -7.91 23.43
C ASP A 355 -6.00 -7.85 24.96
N HIS A 356 -4.94 -7.13 25.33
CA HIS A 356 -4.59 -6.58 26.64
C HIS A 356 -4.38 -7.51 27.86
N ALA A 357 -5.05 -8.65 28.01
CA ALA A 357 -5.01 -9.38 29.29
C ALA A 357 -3.80 -10.30 29.51
N HIS A 358 -3.19 -10.83 28.44
CA HIS A 358 -2.16 -11.87 28.57
C HIS A 358 -0.71 -11.38 28.43
N LEU A 359 -0.48 -10.26 27.72
CA LEU A 359 0.87 -9.71 27.50
C LEU A 359 1.22 -8.55 28.44
N PHE A 360 0.23 -7.88 29.01
CA PHE A 360 0.42 -6.70 29.86
C PHE A 360 -0.43 -6.83 31.11
N PRO A 361 0.01 -7.58 32.14
CA PRO A 361 -0.67 -7.53 33.43
C PRO A 361 -0.69 -6.07 33.90
N GLU A 362 -1.88 -5.54 34.14
CA GLU A 362 -2.18 -4.15 34.48
C GLU A 362 -1.32 -3.59 35.64
N ARG A 363 -0.08 -3.18 35.39
CA ARG A 363 0.76 -2.46 36.37
C ARG A 363 1.85 -1.61 35.71
N VAL A 364 1.46 -0.51 35.07
CA VAL A 364 2.18 0.77 35.19
C VAL A 364 1.14 1.89 34.98
N ARG A 365 0.70 2.51 36.08
CA ARG A 365 0.03 3.81 36.08
C ARG A 365 0.98 4.84 36.65
#